data_AF-A0A377LRU3-F1
#
_entry.id   AF-A0A377LRU3-F1
#
_cell.length_a   1.000
_cell.length_b   1.000
_cell.length_c   1.000
_cell.angle_alpha   90.00
_cell.angle_beta   90.00
_cell.angle_gamma   90.00
#
_symmetry.space_group_name_H-M   'P 1'
#
loop_
_entity.id
_entity.type
_entity.pdbx_description
1 polymer ?
#
loop_
_entity_poly.entity_id
_entity_poly.type
_entity_poly.pdbx_seq_one_letter_code
_entity_poly.pdbx_strand_id
1 'polypeptide(L)' 'MHKTTLEQWSLLEKVVDAGSFARAAEETHRSQSSVSYNLALLQERLGWRFWCRKAVGRC' A
#
# COMPACT_ATOMS: atom_id res chain seq x y z
N MET A 1 -17.48 -3.52 -11.81
CA MET A 1 -16.19 -4.24 -11.89
C MET A 1 -15.24 -3.68 -10.83
N HIS A 2 -15.35 -4.14 -9.58
CA HIS A 2 -14.57 -3.65 -8.42
C HIS A 2 -13.21 -4.36 -8.28
N LYS A 3 -12.48 -4.57 -9.38
CA LYS A 3 -11.18 -5.29 -9.35
C LYS A 3 -10.09 -4.52 -8.60
N THR A 4 -10.22 -3.21 -8.48
CA THR A 4 -9.16 -2.34 -7.94
C THR A 4 -9.03 -2.41 -6.42
N THR A 5 -10.12 -2.62 -5.68
CA THR A 5 -10.02 -2.62 -4.20
C THR A 5 -9.29 -3.85 -3.67
N LEU A 6 -9.54 -5.04 -4.22
CA LEU A 6 -8.87 -6.28 -3.77
C LEU A 6 -7.37 -6.29 -4.11
N GLU A 7 -6.99 -5.80 -5.30
CA GLU A 7 -5.59 -5.57 -5.65
C GLU A 7 -4.92 -4.60 -4.67
N GLN A 8 -5.60 -3.51 -4.29
CA GLN A 8 -5.09 -2.55 -3.31
C GLN A 8 -4.93 -3.17 -1.91
N TRP A 9 -5.84 -4.05 -1.50
CA TRP A 9 -5.72 -4.80 -0.24
C TRP A 9 -4.59 -5.83 -0.26
N SER A 10 -4.40 -6.55 -1.35
CA SER A 10 -3.26 -7.48 -1.50
C SER A 10 -1.93 -6.72 -1.50
N LEU A 11 -1.90 -5.52 -2.09
CA LEU A 11 -0.75 -4.62 -2.04
C LEU A 11 -0.46 -4.13 -0.62
N LEU A 12 -1.52 -3.88 0.17
CA LEU A 12 -1.41 -3.49 1.57
C LEU A 12 -0.77 -4.61 2.41
N GLU A 13 -1.25 -5.84 2.23
CA GLU A 13 -0.72 -7.04 2.88
C GLU A 13 0.76 -7.23 2.57
N LYS A 14 1.14 -7.11 1.29
CA LYS A 14 2.53 -7.14 0.81
C LYS A 14 3.40 -6.05 1.47
N VAL A 15 2.89 -4.84 1.63
CA VAL A 15 3.62 -3.74 2.29
C VAL A 15 3.80 -3.99 3.78
N VAL A 16 2.81 -4.57 4.44
CA VAL A 16 2.89 -4.94 5.87
C VAL A 16 3.87 -6.09 6.08
N ASP A 17 3.84 -7.11 5.22
CA ASP A 17 4.75 -8.26 5.27
C ASP A 17 6.20 -7.86 4.97
N ALA A 18 6.40 -7.06 3.92
CA ALA A 18 7.72 -6.54 3.56
C ALA A 18 8.25 -5.45 4.52
N GLY A 19 7.37 -4.80 5.29
CA GLY A 19 7.67 -3.70 6.22
C GLY A 19 8.22 -2.42 5.57
N SER A 20 8.22 -2.33 4.22
CA SER A 20 8.72 -1.22 3.42
C SER A 20 8.01 -1.12 2.07
N PHE A 21 7.62 0.10 1.68
CA PHE A 21 7.03 0.36 0.36
C PHE A 21 7.98 0.03 -0.79
N ALA A 22 9.30 0.21 -0.60
CA ALA A 22 10.30 -0.07 -1.62
C ALA A 22 10.42 -1.59 -1.86
N ARG A 23 10.50 -2.39 -0.81
CA ARG A 23 10.55 -3.86 -0.93
C ARG A 23 9.25 -4.43 -1.50
N ALA A 24 8.10 -3.95 -1.05
CA ALA A 24 6.82 -4.40 -1.57
C ALA A 24 6.67 -4.09 -3.06
N ALA A 25 7.19 -2.94 -3.51
CA ALA A 25 7.22 -2.52 -4.90
C ALA A 25 8.12 -3.44 -5.74
N GLU A 26 9.31 -3.79 -5.25
CA GLU A 26 10.20 -4.78 -5.87
C GLU A 26 9.51 -6.15 -6.01
N GLU A 27 8.83 -6.63 -4.96
CA GLU A 27 8.12 -7.91 -4.98
C GLU A 27 6.88 -7.92 -5.88
N THR A 28 6.19 -6.79 -6.03
CA THR A 28 5.02 -6.70 -6.91
C THR A 28 5.37 -6.24 -8.33
N HIS A 29 6.66 -6.13 -8.66
CA HIS A 29 7.16 -5.60 -9.94
C HIS A 29 6.52 -4.25 -10.31
N ARG A 30 6.24 -3.42 -9.31
CA ARG A 30 5.61 -2.10 -9.46
C ARG A 30 6.58 -1.03 -8.96
N SER A 31 6.40 0.21 -9.37
CA SER A 31 7.18 1.32 -8.82
C SER A 31 6.68 1.69 -7.41
N GLN A 32 7.58 2.09 -6.52
CA GLN A 32 7.24 2.50 -5.15
C GLN A 32 6.18 3.62 -5.12
N SER A 33 6.25 4.56 -6.06
CA SER A 33 5.25 5.63 -6.24
C SER A 33 3.86 5.09 -6.62
N SER A 34 3.80 4.06 -7.47
CA SER A 34 2.53 3.40 -7.84
C SER A 34 1.91 2.70 -6.65
N VAL A 35 2.73 2.04 -5.82
CA VAL A 35 2.29 1.38 -4.59
C VAL A 35 1.74 2.40 -3.60
N SER A 36 2.48 3.49 -3.37
CA SER A 36 2.05 4.57 -2.49
C SER A 36 0.74 5.21 -2.93
N TYR A 37 0.57 5.47 -4.23
CA TYR A 37 -0.65 6.09 -4.77
C TYR A 37 -1.88 5.18 -4.62
N ASN A 38 -1.73 3.89 -4.92
CA ASN A 38 -2.81 2.91 -4.76
C ASN A 38 -3.25 2.78 -3.30
N LEU A 39 -2.30 2.84 -2.36
CA LEU A 39 -2.60 2.79 -0.94
C LEU A 39 -3.18 4.10 -0.40
N ALA A 40 -2.77 5.25 -0.92
CA ALA A 40 -3.38 6.54 -0.59
C ALA A 40 -4.87 6.56 -1.01
N LEU A 41 -5.19 6.05 -2.20
CA LEU A 41 -6.58 5.90 -2.66
C LEU A 41 -7.39 4.94 -1.77
N LEU A 42 -6.78 3.84 -1.33
CA LEU A 42 -7.41 2.92 -0.39
C LEU A 42 -7.68 3.60 0.97
N GLN A 43 -6.73 4.39 1.47
CA GLN A 43 -6.85 5.14 2.72
C GLN A 43 -7.93 6.23 2.64
N GLU A 44 -8.04 6.95 1.52
CA GLU A 44 -9.11 7.93 1.31
C GLU A 44 -10.49 7.27 1.33
N ARG A 45 -10.63 6.11 0.66
CA ARG A 45 -11.88 5.35 0.63
C ARG A 45 -12.29 4.81 2.01
N LEU A 46 -11.31 4.45 2.84
CA LEU A 46 -11.53 3.98 4.20
C LEU A 46 -11.63 5.12 5.22
N GLY A 47 -11.37 6.37 4.83
CA GLY A 47 -11.33 7.53 5.73
C GLY A 47 -10.14 7.54 6.71
N TRP A 48 -9.17 6.63 6.56
CA TRP A 48 -8.11 6.40 7.54
C TRP A 48 -6.77 7.01 7.10
N ARG A 49 -6.66 8.34 7.17
CA ARG A 49 -5.42 9.08 6.84
C ARG A 49 -4.29 8.92 7.86
N PHE A 50 -4.54 8.28 9.00
CA PHE A 50 -3.55 8.11 10.08
C PHE A 50 -2.66 6.86 9.94
N TRP A 51 -2.97 5.96 9.02
CA TRP A 51 -2.51 4.56 9.05
C TRP A 51 -0.99 4.40 8.87
N CYS A 52 -0.30 5.36 8.24
CA CYS A 52 1.13 5.27 7.92
C CYS A 52 2.06 5.86 9.01
N ARG A 53 1.80 5.61 10.30
CA ARG A 53 2.67 6.09 11.40
C ARG A 53 3.41 4.98 12.15
N LYS A 54 3.05 3.71 11.95
CA LYS A 54 3.62 2.57 12.69
C LYS A 54 3.88 1.31 11.85
N ALA A 55 3.17 1.12 10.73
CA ALA A 55 3.23 -0.13 9.96
C ALA A 55 4.44 -0.24 9.02
N VAL A 56 5.05 0.90 8.63
CA VAL A 56 6.19 0.94 7.73
C VAL A 56 7.24 1.81 8.41
N GLY A 57 8.37 1.23 8.81
CA GLY A 57 9.34 1.78 9.79
C GLY A 57 10.06 3.10 9.44
N ARG A 58 9.55 3.85 8.48
CA ARG A 58 9.82 5.25 8.13
C ARG A 58 8.93 5.53 6.92
N CYS A 59 8.12 6.58 6.98
CA CYS A 59 7.78 7.29 5.74
C CYS A 59 9.07 7.85 5.14
#